data_AF-A0A2N5CNJ9-F1
#
_entry.id   AF-A0A2N5CNJ9-F1
#
_cell.length_a   1.000
_cell.length_b   1.000
_cell.length_c   1.000
_cell.angle_alpha   90.00
_cell.angle_beta   90.00
_cell.angle_gamma   90.00
#
_symmetry.space_group_name_H-M   'P 1'
#
loop_
_entity.id
_entity.type
_entity.pdbx_description
1 polymer ?
#
loop_
_entity_poly.entity_id
_entity_poly.type
_entity_poly.pdbx_seq_one_letter_code
_entity_poly.pdbx_strand_id
1 'polypeptide(L)' 'MPRREDIIKQEAQALWRELHGEPVPDIGGSELLDQICRNLGVAEYDRVQSPFLRSSMITRPEDWRERQGRG' A
#
# COMPACT_ATOMS: atom_id res chain seq x y z
N MET A 1 5.55 12.24 -24.22
CA MET A 1 4.92 11.87 -22.94
C MET A 1 5.98 11.22 -22.08
N PRO A 2 6.22 11.68 -20.84
CA PRO A 2 7.17 11.03 -19.94
C PRO A 2 6.74 9.60 -19.65
N ARG A 3 7.70 8.69 -19.41
CA ARG A 3 7.36 7.30 -19.07
C ARG A 3 6.79 7.27 -17.67
N ARG A 4 5.89 6.31 -17.41
CA ARG A 4 5.24 6.14 -16.11
C ARG A 4 6.24 6.15 -14.94
N GLU A 5 7.36 5.43 -15.08
CA GLU A 5 8.39 5.37 -14.03
C GLU A 5 9.09 6.71 -13.78
N ASP A 6 9.26 7.55 -14.81
CA ASP A 6 9.87 8.87 -14.64
C ASP A 6 8.95 9.78 -13.82
N ILE A 7 7.64 9.73 -14.09
CA ILE A 7 6.62 10.46 -13.33
C ILE A 7 6.62 9.99 -11.87
N ILE A 8 6.59 8.66 -11.64
CA ILE A 8 6.62 8.09 -10.28
C ILE A 8 7.88 8.52 -9.54
N LYS A 9 9.05 8.49 -10.19
CA LYS A 9 10.32 8.93 -9.56
C LYS A 9 10.25 10.41 -9.19
N GLN A 10 9.75 11.28 -10.06
CA GLN A 10 9.64 12.72 -9.76
C GLN A 10 8.72 12.99 -8.56
N GLU A 11 7.54 12.39 -8.54
CA GLU A 11 6.58 12.55 -7.44
C GLU A 11 7.11 11.99 -6.12
N ALA A 12 7.73 10.80 -6.15
CA ALA A 12 8.33 10.19 -4.96
C ALA A 12 9.47 11.05 -4.38
N GLN A 13 10.28 11.68 -5.23
CA GLN A 13 11.32 12.60 -4.80
C GLN A 13 10.75 13.88 -4.19
N ALA A 14 9.69 14.43 -4.77
CA ALA A 14 9.00 15.59 -4.21
C ALA A 14 8.44 15.27 -2.82
N LEU A 15 7.78 14.11 -2.67
CA LEU A 15 7.24 13.64 -1.40
C LEU A 15 8.33 13.41 -0.35
N TRP A 16 9.47 12.82 -0.74
CA TRP A 16 10.61 12.65 0.19
C TRP A 16 11.11 14.00 0.71
N ARG A 17 11.28 15.00 -0.16
CA ARG A 17 11.75 16.33 0.26
C ARG A 17 10.82 16.98 1.28
N GLU A 18 9.51 16.82 1.10
CA GLU A 18 8.51 17.38 2.01
C GLU A 18 8.54 16.70 3.39
N LEU A 19 8.70 15.37 3.42
CA LEU A 19 8.64 14.58 4.66
C LEU A 19 9.97 14.47 5.41
N HIS A 20 11.09 14.45 4.67
CA HIS A 20 12.41 14.08 5.18
C HIS A 20 13.50 15.10 4.82
N GLY A 21 13.27 15.99 3.84
CA GLY A 21 14.27 16.94 3.36
C GLY A 21 15.25 16.35 2.34
N GLU A 22 16.44 16.94 2.24
CA GLU A 22 17.53 16.49 1.37
C GLU A 22 18.63 15.78 2.21
N PRO A 23 19.38 14.81 1.65
CA PRO A 23 19.34 14.37 0.27
C PRO A 23 18.23 13.34 -0.01
N VAL A 24 17.63 13.41 -1.20
CA VAL A 24 16.76 12.34 -1.70
C VAL A 24 17.61 11.12 -2.13
N PRO A 25 17.29 9.90 -1.68
CA PRO A 25 17.98 8.68 -2.11
C PRO A 25 17.92 8.48 -3.64
N ASP A 26 19.04 8.09 -4.25
CA ASP A 26 19.08 7.74 -5.68
C ASP A 26 18.68 6.27 -5.90
N ILE A 27 17.40 6.00 -5.70
CA ILE A 27 16.75 4.70 -5.93
C ILE A 27 15.59 4.84 -6.91
N GLY A 28 14.95 3.73 -7.26
CA GLY A 28 13.77 3.72 -8.13
C GLY A 28 12.58 4.43 -7.47
N GLY A 29 11.70 5.04 -8.28
CA GLY A 29 10.55 5.78 -7.74
C GLY A 29 9.60 4.91 -6.91
N SER A 30 9.30 3.69 -7.38
CA SER A 30 8.47 2.73 -6.64
C SER A 30 9.11 2.29 -5.32
N GLU A 31 10.42 2.09 -5.31
CA GLU A 31 11.18 1.71 -4.11
C GLU A 31 11.24 2.86 -3.09
N LEU A 32 11.37 4.10 -3.58
CA LEU A 32 11.33 5.31 -2.74
C LEU A 32 9.97 5.48 -2.06
N LEU A 33 8.86 5.25 -2.78
CA LEU A 33 7.51 5.29 -2.20
C LEU A 33 7.32 4.22 -1.12
N ASP A 34 7.77 2.99 -1.38
CA ASP A 34 7.68 1.88 -0.43
C ASP A 34 8.46 2.21 0.87
N GLN A 35 9.63 2.83 0.75
CA GLN A 35 10.39 3.32 1.90
C GLN A 35 9.65 4.42 2.68
N ILE A 36 9.05 5.39 1.98
CA ILE A 36 8.24 6.46 2.60
C ILE A 36 7.06 5.86 3.37
N CYS A 37 6.31 4.94 2.76
CA CYS A 37 5.16 4.28 3.40
C CYS A 37 5.57 3.52 4.66
N ARG A 38 6.70 2.79 4.64
CA ARG A 38 7.24 2.11 5.82
C ARG A 38 7.58 3.10 6.94
N ASN A 39 8.23 4.22 6.61
CA ASN A 39 8.59 5.24 7.61
C ASN A 39 7.36 5.88 8.27
N LEU A 40 6.29 6.10 7.50
CA LEU A 40 5.05 6.68 8.00
C LEU A 40 4.16 5.67 8.76
N GLY A 41 4.56 4.40 8.83
CA GLY A 41 3.71 3.34 9.39
C GLY A 41 2.41 3.17 8.61
N VAL A 42 2.39 3.55 7.33
CA VAL A 42 1.24 3.29 6.46
C VAL A 42 1.19 1.79 6.26
N ALA A 43 0.20 1.16 6.87
CA ALA A 43 -0.04 -0.27 6.70
C ALA A 43 -0.18 -0.57 5.20
N GLU A 44 0.37 -1.71 4.77
CA GLU A 44 0.08 -2.21 3.44
C GLU A 44 -1.45 -2.24 3.23
N TYR A 45 -1.88 -1.95 2.01
CA TYR A 45 -3.29 -1.98 1.67
C TYR A 45 -3.81 -3.42 1.81
N ASP A 46 -4.32 -3.72 3.01
CA ASP A 46 -5.06 -4.94 3.29
C ASP A 46 -6.54 -4.64 3.10
N ARG A 47 -7.15 -5.25 2.08
CA ARG A 47 -8.59 -5.13 1.80
C ARG A 47 -9.41 -5.51 3.03
N VAL A 48 -8.92 -6.42 3.86
CA VAL A 48 -9.56 -6.91 5.09
C VAL A 48 -9.56 -5.85 6.20
N GLN A 49 -8.63 -4.90 6.17
CA GLN A 49 -8.51 -3.79 7.13
C GLN A 49 -9.17 -2.49 6.65
N SER A 50 -9.96 -2.54 5.57
CA SER A 50 -10.67 -1.36 5.10
C SER A 50 -11.67 -0.87 6.17
N PRO A 51 -11.71 0.43 6.51
CA PRO A 51 -12.68 0.97 7.47
C PRO A 51 -14.14 0.84 6.97
N PHE A 52 -14.32 0.62 5.66
CA PHE A 52 -15.63 0.40 5.05
C PHE A 52 -16.03 -1.08 5.02
N LEU A 53 -15.10 -1.99 5.31
CA LEU A 53 -15.37 -3.43 5.33
C LEU A 53 -15.68 -3.85 6.77
N ARG A 54 -16.94 -4.21 7.02
CA ARG A 54 -17.31 -4.78 8.33
C ARG A 54 -16.81 -6.22 8.43
N SER A 55 -16.46 -6.64 9.64
CA SER A 55 -16.02 -8.02 9.91
C SER A 55 -17.00 -9.09 9.42
N SER A 56 -18.31 -8.79 9.46
CA SER A 56 -19.38 -9.67 8.95
C SER A 56 -19.45 -9.81 7.43
N MET A 57 -18.72 -8.99 6.67
CA MET A 57 -18.64 -9.05 5.21
C MET A 57 -17.44 -9.86 4.71
N ILE A 58 -16.54 -10.27 5.61
CA ILE A 58 -15.37 -11.09 5.29
C ILE A 58 -15.78 -12.56 5.44
N THR A 59 -15.84 -13.31 4.33
CA THR A 59 -15.92 -14.77 4.40
C THR A 59 -14.52 -15.32 4.60
N ARG A 60 -14.23 -15.89 5.76
CA ARG A 60 -12.96 -16.55 6.04
C ARG A 60 -12.96 -17.99 5.50
N PRO A 61 -11.78 -18.60 5.25
CA PRO A 61 -11.69 -19.99 4.79
C PRO A 61 -12.36 -21.01 5.75
N GLU A 62 -12.35 -20.74 7.06
CA GLU A 62 -13.09 -21.54 8.05
C GLU A 62 -14.61 -21.46 7.87
N ASP A 63 -15.16 -20.26 7.60
CA ASP A 63 -16.59 -20.05 7.34
C ASP A 63 -17.06 -20.76 6.05
N TRP A 64 -16.16 -20.94 5.08
CA TRP A 64 -16.45 -21.67 3.85
C TRP A 64 -16.71 -23.16 4.10
N ARG A 65 -15.93 -23.81 4.99
CA ARG A 65 -16.11 -25.24 5.29
C ARG A 65 -17.42 -25.52 6.01
N GLU A 66 -17.85 -24.62 6.92
CA GLU A 66 -19.15 -24.75 7.60
C GLU A 66 -20.33 -24.60 6.63
N ARG A 67 -20.21 -23.74 5.61
CA ARG A 67 -21.23 -23.58 4.57
C ARG A 67 -21.31 -24.78 3.62
N GLN A 68 -20.19 -25.45 3.33
CA GLN A 68 -20.14 -26.65 2.49
C GLN A 68 -20.62 -27.93 3.23
N GLY A 69 -20.67 -27.90 4.57
CA GLY A 69 -21.14 -29.00 5.41
C GLY A 69 -22.64 -29.03 5.68
N ARG A 70 -23.41 -28.06 5.19
CA ARG A 70 -24.88 -28.04 5.26
C ARG A 70 -25.50 -28.15 3.87
N GLY A 71 -25.86 -29.38 3.51
CA GLY A 71 -26.95 -29.71 2.57
C GLY A 71 -26.61 -29.65 1.09
#